data_AF-A0A1I4AV81-F1
#
_entry.id   AF-A0A1I4AV81-F1
#
_cell.length_a   1.000
_cell.length_b   1.000
_cell.length_c   1.000
_cell.angle_alpha   90.00
_cell.angle_beta   90.00
_cell.angle_gamma   90.00
#
_symmetry.space_group_name_H-M   'P 1'
#
loop_
_entity.id
_entity.type
_entity.pdbx_description
1 polymer ?
#
loop_
_entity_poly.entity_id
_entity_poly.type
_entity_poly.pdbx_seq_one_letter_code
_entity_poly.pdbx_strand_id
1 'polypeptide(L)'
;MPTLPINEAALREAMRDRRYWQPGHPERERYGAWVTEGWQALVAAPDQGADTVVHVRAYERRGPDGDVIQVQAHTRGAPPRPWENQPNPEWRAQIAREESDRDGGDHGYGLRGRTNLDALGRYQMTPVALRAARWRDSQNRWSARARAAGVASDADFLANPSAQEAALNDYLRDNESQMRALGVWSRIGGSVEGMRDGPVPITASGLAAAAHREGPETVRRYLAHRDQRLPIPPSVTGRGDLSKFNQVEARLRNFAATPFGGGLSR
;
A
#
# COMPACT_ATOMS: atom_id res chain seq x y z
N MET A 1 3.42 10.88 -37.22
CA MET A 1 2.85 9.87 -36.31
C MET A 1 3.09 10.32 -34.89
N PRO A 2 2.08 10.23 -34.00
CA PRO A 2 2.26 10.60 -32.60
C PRO A 2 3.32 9.72 -31.94
N THR A 3 4.16 10.33 -31.11
CA THR A 3 5.11 9.62 -30.25
C THR A 3 4.55 9.52 -28.84
N LEU A 4 4.94 8.47 -28.12
CA LEU A 4 4.36 8.08 -26.83
C LEU A 4 5.47 7.96 -25.79
N PRO A 5 5.30 8.57 -24.61
CA PRO A 5 6.24 8.37 -23.51
C PRO A 5 6.14 6.93 -23.01
N ILE A 6 7.28 6.23 -22.95
CA ILE A 6 7.40 4.87 -22.43
C ILE A 6 8.63 4.77 -21.51
N ASN A 7 8.51 3.99 -20.44
CA ASN A 7 9.61 3.68 -19.53
C ASN A 7 9.90 2.17 -19.50
N GLU A 8 10.95 1.80 -18.76
CA GLU A 8 11.39 0.40 -18.66
C GLU A 8 10.30 -0.52 -18.11
N ALA A 9 9.55 -0.06 -17.12
CA ALA A 9 8.48 -0.85 -16.50
C ALA A 9 7.38 -1.22 -17.51
N ALA A 10 6.96 -0.25 -18.34
CA ALA A 10 5.95 -0.48 -19.38
C ALA A 10 6.43 -1.47 -20.44
N LEU A 11 7.70 -1.42 -20.85
CA LEU A 11 8.27 -2.39 -21.80
C LEU A 11 8.38 -3.80 -21.21
N ARG A 12 8.78 -3.92 -19.94
CA ARG A 12 8.81 -5.21 -19.23
C ARG A 12 7.41 -5.80 -19.08
N GLU A 13 6.40 -4.97 -18.83
CA GLU A 13 5.00 -5.41 -18.81
C GLU A 13 4.54 -5.86 -20.20
N ALA A 14 4.87 -5.10 -21.24
CA ALA A 14 4.55 -5.45 -22.63
C ALA A 14 5.17 -6.81 -23.04
N MET A 15 6.38 -7.12 -22.57
CA MET A 15 7.02 -8.43 -22.78
C MET A 15 6.33 -9.58 -22.02
N ARG A 16 5.60 -9.29 -20.94
CA ARG A 16 4.87 -10.31 -20.14
C ARG A 16 3.46 -10.58 -20.69
N ASP A 17 2.92 -9.71 -21.55
CA ASP A 17 1.58 -9.90 -22.12
C ASP A 17 1.56 -11.02 -23.16
N ARG A 18 1.28 -12.24 -22.70
CA ARG A 18 1.23 -13.46 -23.52
C ARG A 18 0.31 -13.37 -24.74
N ARG A 19 -0.70 -12.49 -24.74
CA ARG A 19 -1.66 -12.38 -25.86
C ARG A 19 -0.96 -12.03 -27.17
N TYR A 20 -0.02 -11.09 -27.13
CA TYR A 20 0.69 -10.59 -28.32
C TYR A 20 1.86 -11.45 -28.75
N TRP A 21 2.36 -12.31 -27.86
CA TRP A 21 3.49 -13.20 -28.14
C TRP A 21 3.09 -14.59 -28.64
N GLN A 22 1.77 -14.89 -28.67
CA GLN A 22 1.25 -16.16 -29.16
C GLN A 22 1.52 -16.36 -30.66
N PRO A 23 1.94 -17.57 -31.10
CA PRO A 23 2.00 -17.92 -32.51
C PRO A 23 0.65 -17.67 -33.20
N GLY A 24 0.67 -17.01 -34.35
CA GLY A 24 -0.54 -16.69 -35.13
C GLY A 24 -1.29 -15.43 -34.70
N HIS A 25 -0.84 -14.71 -33.66
CA HIS A 25 -1.47 -13.44 -33.31
C HIS A 25 -1.23 -12.39 -34.43
N PRO A 26 -2.27 -11.76 -34.98
CA PRO A 26 -2.16 -10.89 -36.16
C PRO A 26 -1.30 -9.64 -35.92
N GLU A 27 -1.14 -9.23 -34.66
CA GLU A 27 -0.33 -8.06 -34.28
C GLU A 27 1.08 -8.41 -33.77
N ARG A 28 1.47 -9.70 -33.71
CA ARG A 28 2.72 -10.14 -33.06
C ARG A 28 3.96 -9.42 -33.58
N GLU A 29 4.09 -9.30 -34.89
CA GLU A 29 5.26 -8.66 -35.53
C GLU A 29 5.34 -7.17 -35.23
N ARG A 30 4.21 -6.45 -35.36
CA ARG A 30 4.15 -5.00 -35.10
C ARG A 30 4.35 -4.67 -33.62
N TYR A 31 3.77 -5.48 -32.75
CA TYR A 31 3.94 -5.36 -31.31
C TYR A 31 5.39 -5.64 -30.90
N GLY A 32 6.01 -6.70 -31.45
CA GLY A 32 7.42 -6.99 -31.23
C GLY A 32 8.33 -5.85 -31.67
N ALA A 33 8.08 -5.27 -32.86
CA ALA A 33 8.84 -4.13 -33.37
C ALA A 33 8.72 -2.90 -32.45
N TRP A 34 7.52 -2.59 -31.95
CA TRP A 34 7.30 -1.50 -31.01
C TRP A 34 8.04 -1.70 -29.67
N VAL A 35 8.01 -2.92 -29.11
CA VAL A 35 8.77 -3.25 -27.89
C VAL A 35 10.27 -3.11 -28.13
N THR A 36 10.77 -3.57 -29.28
CA THR A 36 12.18 -3.44 -29.65
C THR A 36 12.60 -1.97 -29.81
N GLU A 37 11.78 -1.14 -30.47
CA GLU A 37 12.03 0.30 -30.62
C GLU A 37 12.13 1.00 -29.26
N GLY A 38 11.25 0.67 -28.32
CA GLY A 38 11.28 1.24 -26.97
C GLY A 38 12.53 0.87 -26.18
N TRP A 39 12.97 -0.40 -26.26
CA TRP A 39 14.21 -0.82 -25.61
C TRP A 39 15.45 -0.16 -26.22
N GLN A 40 15.50 -0.05 -27.55
CA GLN A 40 16.59 0.64 -28.23
C GLN A 40 16.66 2.11 -27.83
N ALA A 41 15.50 2.78 -27.74
CA ALA A 41 15.43 4.16 -27.30
C ALA A 41 15.86 4.33 -25.84
N LEU A 42 15.47 3.44 -24.92
CA LEU A 42 15.93 3.46 -23.52
C LEU A 42 17.43 3.26 -23.39
N VAL A 43 18.01 2.30 -24.13
CA VAL A 43 19.45 2.03 -24.11
C VAL A 43 20.25 3.21 -24.65
N ALA A 44 19.71 3.93 -25.63
CA ALA A 44 20.33 5.11 -26.22
C ALA A 44 20.14 6.40 -25.40
N ALA A 45 19.30 6.38 -24.35
CA ALA A 45 19.05 7.55 -23.52
C ALA A 45 20.28 7.89 -22.66
N PRO A 46 20.66 9.17 -22.54
CA PRO A 46 21.86 9.59 -21.80
C PRO A 46 21.73 9.38 -20.29
N ASP A 47 20.50 9.41 -19.76
CA ASP A 47 20.19 9.12 -18.35
C ASP A 47 19.69 7.68 -18.21
N GLN A 48 20.47 6.82 -17.57
CA GLN A 48 20.08 5.43 -17.27
C GLN A 48 19.54 5.33 -15.84
N GLY A 49 18.22 5.39 -15.69
CA GLY A 49 17.51 5.17 -14.44
C GLY A 49 16.16 4.48 -14.66
N ALA A 50 15.60 3.87 -13.62
CA ALA A 50 14.30 3.20 -13.71
C ALA A 50 13.14 4.14 -14.12
N ASP A 51 13.35 5.46 -13.95
CA ASP A 51 12.40 6.52 -14.29
C ASP A 51 12.64 7.15 -15.67
N THR A 52 13.61 6.65 -16.46
CA THR A 52 13.88 7.17 -17.80
C THR A 52 12.68 6.96 -18.72
N VAL A 53 12.21 8.04 -19.34
CA VAL A 53 11.09 8.05 -20.29
C VAL A 53 11.62 8.38 -21.68
N VAL A 54 11.29 7.53 -22.66
CA VAL A 54 11.62 7.73 -24.08
C VAL A 54 10.36 7.81 -24.91
N HIS A 55 10.46 8.41 -26.09
CA HIS A 55 9.32 8.63 -26.98
C HIS A 55 9.38 7.67 -28.17
N VAL A 56 8.45 6.72 -28.25
CA VAL A 56 8.34 5.75 -29.35
C VAL A 56 7.12 6.02 -30.21
N ARG A 57 7.18 5.69 -31.50
CA ARG A 57 6.04 5.89 -32.41
C ARG A 57 4.89 4.96 -32.04
N ALA A 58 3.66 5.48 -32.03
CA ALA A 58 2.47 4.63 -31.98
C ALA A 58 2.41 3.76 -33.25
N TYR A 59 1.99 2.50 -33.12
CA TYR A 59 1.69 1.66 -34.29
C TYR A 59 0.18 1.66 -34.57
N GLU A 60 -0.16 1.46 -35.85
CA GLU A 60 -1.54 1.46 -36.32
C GLU A 60 -2.08 0.02 -36.38
N ARG A 61 -3.32 -0.16 -35.91
CA ARG A 61 -4.09 -1.40 -36.12
C ARG A 61 -5.43 -1.09 -36.77
N ARG A 62 -6.02 -2.09 -37.44
CA ARG A 62 -7.39 -1.98 -37.92
C ARG A 62 -8.35 -2.41 -36.81
N GLY A 63 -9.34 -1.57 -36.53
CA GLY A 63 -10.44 -1.88 -35.63
C GLY A 63 -11.39 -2.93 -36.22
N PRO A 64 -12.31 -3.47 -35.41
CA PRO A 64 -13.35 -4.40 -35.85
C PRO A 64 -14.17 -3.86 -37.03
N ASP A 65 -14.35 -2.54 -37.07
CA ASP A 65 -15.14 -1.83 -38.10
C ASP A 65 -14.27 -1.35 -39.29
N GLY A 66 -12.99 -1.75 -39.35
CA GLY A 66 -12.08 -1.41 -40.44
C GLY A 66 -11.32 -0.08 -40.27
N ASP A 67 -11.65 0.70 -39.24
CA ASP A 67 -10.99 1.98 -38.93
C ASP A 67 -9.53 1.80 -38.51
N VAL A 68 -8.68 2.76 -38.85
CA VAL A 68 -7.29 2.81 -38.38
C VAL A 68 -7.29 3.34 -36.94
N ILE A 69 -7.07 2.44 -35.98
CA ILE A 69 -6.86 2.76 -34.58
C ILE A 69 -5.36 3.01 -34.38
N GLN A 70 -5.02 4.23 -34.01
CA GLN A 70 -3.69 4.54 -33.46
C GLN A 70 -3.60 3.85 -32.10
N VAL A 71 -2.76 2.83 -31.98
CA VAL A 71 -2.51 2.17 -30.70
C VAL A 71 -1.57 3.07 -29.92
N GLN A 72 -2.17 4.06 -29.25
CA GLN A 72 -1.49 4.96 -28.32
C GLN A 72 -1.05 4.17 -27.10
N ALA A 73 0.07 3.46 -27.23
CA ALA A 73 0.65 2.55 -26.25
C ALA A 73 -0.31 1.42 -25.85
N HIS A 74 0.18 0.19 -25.88
CA HIS A 74 -0.38 -0.85 -25.02
C HIS A 74 -0.01 -0.57 -23.56
N THR A 75 -0.37 0.60 -23.06
CA THR A 75 -0.67 0.82 -21.66
C THR A 75 -2.19 1.01 -21.58
N ARG A 76 -2.94 -0.07 -21.82
CA ARG A 76 -3.91 -0.37 -20.76
C ARG A 76 -3.02 -0.67 -19.57
N GLY A 77 -2.62 0.39 -18.84
CA GLY A 77 -1.86 0.20 -17.61
C GLY A 77 -2.56 -0.91 -16.86
N ALA A 78 -1.79 -1.84 -16.29
CA ALA A 78 -2.35 -2.89 -15.44
C ALA A 78 -3.56 -2.31 -14.69
N PRO A 79 -4.74 -2.98 -14.73
CA PRO A 79 -5.93 -2.45 -14.10
C PRO A 79 -5.54 -1.93 -12.73
N PRO A 80 -5.94 -0.68 -12.38
CA PRO A 80 -5.41 0.00 -11.21
C PRO A 80 -5.56 -0.93 -10.03
N ARG A 81 -4.46 -1.09 -9.30
CA ARG A 81 -4.41 -2.03 -8.20
C ARG A 81 -5.45 -1.61 -7.17
N PRO A 82 -6.09 -2.54 -6.42
CA PRO A 82 -7.25 -2.19 -5.61
C PRO A 82 -7.04 -1.03 -4.61
N TRP A 83 -5.81 -0.84 -4.12
CA TRP A 83 -5.46 0.27 -3.21
C TRP A 83 -5.20 1.62 -3.92
N GLU A 84 -4.93 1.64 -5.23
CA GLU A 84 -4.58 2.85 -5.99
C GLU A 84 -5.79 3.81 -6.12
N ASN A 85 -7.00 3.26 -6.10
CA ASN A 85 -8.25 4.03 -6.10
C ASN A 85 -8.76 4.35 -4.70
N GLN A 86 -8.06 3.95 -3.65
CA GLN A 86 -8.43 4.30 -2.29
C GLN A 86 -7.97 5.72 -1.97
N PRO A 87 -8.53 6.38 -0.94
CA PRO A 87 -7.84 7.50 -0.33
C PRO A 87 -6.45 7.05 0.11
N ASN A 88 -5.48 7.96 0.18
CA ASN A 88 -4.09 7.73 0.62
C ASN A 88 -3.36 6.51 -0.02
N PRO A 89 -3.36 6.38 -1.36
CA PRO A 89 -2.82 5.20 -2.04
C PRO A 89 -1.32 4.96 -1.77
N GLU A 90 -0.53 6.04 -1.66
CA GLU A 90 0.89 5.96 -1.32
C GLU A 90 1.13 5.44 0.10
N TRP A 91 0.34 5.91 1.06
CA TRP A 91 0.37 5.44 2.45
C TRP A 91 0.03 3.96 2.53
N ARG A 92 -1.00 3.51 1.79
CA ARG A 92 -1.38 2.09 1.68
C ARG A 92 -0.28 1.24 1.09
N ALA A 93 0.37 1.73 0.04
CA ALA A 93 1.50 1.03 -0.56
C ALA A 93 2.65 0.88 0.45
N GLN A 94 2.96 1.95 1.19
CA GLN A 94 4.04 1.93 2.17
C GLN A 94 3.73 1.02 3.36
N ILE A 95 2.55 1.11 3.98
CA ILE A 95 2.20 0.23 5.11
C ILE A 95 2.16 -1.22 4.67
N ALA A 96 1.68 -1.54 3.46
CA ALA A 96 1.71 -2.90 2.95
C ALA A 96 3.15 -3.45 2.84
N ARG A 97 4.09 -2.66 2.29
CA ARG A 97 5.50 -3.06 2.20
C ARG A 97 6.08 -3.37 3.59
N GLU A 98 5.80 -2.47 4.52
CA GLU A 98 6.27 -2.53 5.91
C GLU A 98 5.64 -3.64 6.77
N GLU A 99 4.48 -4.18 6.36
CA GLU A 99 3.82 -5.29 7.05
C GLU A 99 4.12 -6.64 6.41
N SER A 100 4.37 -6.69 5.10
CA SER A 100 4.44 -7.94 4.35
C SER A 100 5.82 -8.33 3.82
N ASP A 101 6.77 -7.37 3.73
CA ASP A 101 8.09 -7.53 3.10
C ASP A 101 8.04 -8.21 1.71
N ARG A 102 6.88 -8.23 1.04
CA ARG A 102 6.62 -9.04 -0.17
C ARG A 102 5.81 -8.28 -1.20
N ASP A 103 6.49 -7.85 -2.25
CA ASP A 103 5.88 -7.35 -3.50
C ASP A 103 5.62 -8.50 -4.50
N GLY A 104 5.04 -9.61 -4.01
CA GLY A 104 4.63 -10.74 -4.85
C GLY A 104 3.50 -10.37 -5.82
N GLY A 105 3.16 -11.30 -6.74
CA GLY A 105 2.19 -11.05 -7.81
C GLY A 105 0.75 -10.76 -7.35
N ASP A 106 0.39 -11.08 -6.11
CA ASP A 106 -0.89 -10.73 -5.49
C ASP A 106 -0.81 -9.49 -4.59
N HIS A 107 0.33 -8.80 -4.56
CA HIS A 107 0.59 -7.63 -3.73
C HIS A 107 0.27 -7.86 -2.24
N GLY A 108 0.43 -9.09 -1.76
CA GLY A 108 0.25 -9.44 -0.36
C GLY A 108 -1.18 -9.74 0.08
N TYR A 109 -2.19 -9.63 -0.80
CA TYR A 109 -3.59 -9.90 -0.43
C TYR A 109 -3.83 -11.35 0.05
N GLY A 110 -3.11 -12.32 -0.51
CA GLY A 110 -3.20 -13.73 -0.13
C GLY A 110 -2.35 -14.12 1.09
N LEU A 111 -1.67 -13.17 1.73
CA LEU A 111 -0.72 -13.50 2.79
C LEU A 111 -1.41 -13.88 4.10
N ARG A 112 -0.93 -14.94 4.71
CA ARG A 112 -1.14 -15.22 6.13
C ARG A 112 0.15 -14.90 6.89
N GLY A 113 0.00 -14.22 8.01
CA GLY A 113 1.09 -13.90 8.90
C GLY A 113 1.83 -15.17 9.33
N ARG A 114 3.16 -15.10 9.35
CA ARG A 114 4.03 -16.22 9.74
C ARG A 114 4.16 -16.39 11.26
N THR A 115 3.59 -15.46 12.04
CA THR A 115 3.65 -15.45 13.50
C THR A 115 2.34 -15.93 14.11
N ASN A 116 2.34 -16.29 15.39
CA ASN A 116 1.17 -16.77 16.17
C ASN A 116 0.04 -15.73 16.37
N LEU A 117 -0.03 -14.67 15.55
CA LEU A 117 -1.00 -13.58 15.67
C LEU A 117 -2.15 -13.68 14.67
N ASP A 118 -2.15 -14.72 13.82
CA ASP A 118 -3.19 -14.98 12.81
C ASP A 118 -3.53 -13.76 11.94
N ALA A 119 -2.52 -12.96 11.61
CA ALA A 119 -2.65 -11.77 10.79
C ALA A 119 -3.00 -12.12 9.34
N LEU A 120 -3.93 -11.37 8.73
CA LEU A 120 -4.45 -11.67 7.39
C LEU A 120 -4.20 -10.53 6.42
N GLY A 121 -3.78 -10.91 5.21
CA GLY A 121 -3.83 -10.11 4.02
C GLY A 121 -2.74 -9.04 3.92
N ARG A 122 -2.94 -8.12 2.97
CA ARG A 122 -1.97 -7.10 2.56
C ARG A 122 -1.48 -6.24 3.73
N TYR A 123 -2.37 -5.99 4.68
CA TYR A 123 -2.14 -5.12 5.83
C TYR A 123 -1.88 -5.89 7.13
N GLN A 124 -1.76 -7.23 7.06
CA GLN A 124 -1.54 -8.09 8.22
C GLN A 124 -2.54 -7.81 9.36
N MET A 125 -3.82 -7.70 9.01
CA MET A 125 -4.92 -7.41 9.92
C MET A 125 -5.09 -8.57 10.91
N THR A 126 -4.78 -8.34 12.19
CA THR A 126 -4.95 -9.33 13.26
C THR A 126 -6.43 -9.54 13.61
N PRO A 127 -6.80 -10.63 14.32
CA PRO A 127 -8.13 -10.79 14.90
C PRO A 127 -8.59 -9.59 15.74
N VAL A 128 -7.67 -8.95 16.47
CA VAL A 128 -7.97 -7.74 17.27
C VAL A 128 -8.32 -6.57 16.35
N ALA A 129 -7.53 -6.32 15.32
CA ALA A 129 -7.78 -5.25 14.34
C ALA A 129 -9.09 -5.47 13.57
N LEU A 130 -9.37 -6.71 13.16
CA LEU A 130 -10.64 -7.06 12.48
C LEU A 130 -11.87 -6.89 13.38
N ARG A 131 -11.73 -7.10 14.69
CA ARG A 131 -12.81 -6.80 15.65
C ARG A 131 -12.99 -5.30 15.85
N ALA A 132 -11.90 -4.54 15.98
CA ALA A 132 -11.95 -3.08 16.07
C ALA A 132 -12.63 -2.48 14.82
N ALA A 133 -12.30 -3.00 13.64
CA ALA A 133 -12.94 -2.66 12.37
C ALA A 133 -14.40 -3.18 12.23
N ARG A 134 -14.90 -4.00 13.16
CA ARG A 134 -16.23 -4.65 13.14
C ARG A 134 -16.44 -5.67 12.01
N TRP A 135 -15.35 -6.20 11.45
CA TRP A 135 -15.35 -7.30 10.48
C TRP A 135 -15.43 -8.67 11.15
N ARG A 136 -15.03 -8.76 12.42
CA ARG A 136 -15.27 -9.91 13.30
C ARG A 136 -16.05 -9.51 14.55
N ASP A 137 -16.81 -10.47 15.10
CA ASP A 137 -17.51 -10.32 16.37
C ASP A 137 -16.61 -10.61 17.59
N SER A 138 -17.16 -10.48 18.80
CA SER A 138 -16.43 -10.75 20.06
C SER A 138 -16.00 -12.20 20.22
N GLN A 139 -16.66 -13.14 19.53
CA GLN A 139 -16.30 -14.56 19.47
C GLN A 139 -15.34 -14.87 18.32
N ASN A 140 -14.78 -13.84 17.68
CA ASN A 140 -13.84 -13.93 16.56
C ASN A 140 -14.41 -14.54 15.26
N ARG A 141 -15.74 -14.56 15.11
CA ARG A 141 -16.43 -15.03 13.89
C ARG A 141 -16.62 -13.87 12.92
N TRP A 142 -16.65 -14.15 11.63
CA TRP A 142 -16.96 -13.15 10.60
C TRP A 142 -18.35 -12.53 10.84
N SER A 143 -18.41 -11.20 10.84
CA SER A 143 -19.64 -10.45 11.15
C SER A 143 -20.64 -10.46 9.99
N ALA A 144 -21.88 -10.02 10.24
CA ALA A 144 -22.86 -9.84 9.17
C ALA A 144 -22.37 -8.86 8.08
N ARG A 145 -21.62 -7.81 8.49
CA ARG A 145 -20.98 -6.86 7.57
C ARG A 145 -19.95 -7.56 6.66
N ALA A 146 -19.08 -8.39 7.24
CA ALA A 146 -18.10 -9.13 6.45
C ALA A 146 -18.78 -10.08 5.45
N ARG A 147 -19.82 -10.80 5.89
CA ARG A 147 -20.60 -11.69 4.99
C ARG A 147 -21.28 -10.92 3.86
N ALA A 148 -21.84 -9.74 4.14
CA ALA A 148 -22.43 -8.87 3.11
C ALA A 148 -21.38 -8.39 2.09
N ALA A 149 -20.11 -8.33 2.47
CA ALA A 149 -18.97 -8.06 1.58
C ALA A 149 -18.37 -9.32 0.94
N GLY A 150 -19.05 -10.47 1.04
CA GLY A 150 -18.60 -11.74 0.46
C GLY A 150 -17.55 -12.48 1.28
N VAL A 151 -17.43 -12.20 2.58
CA VAL A 151 -16.43 -12.84 3.47
C VAL A 151 -17.13 -13.68 4.53
N ALA A 152 -17.08 -15.01 4.38
CA ALA A 152 -17.57 -15.98 5.36
C ALA A 152 -16.45 -16.77 6.05
N SER A 153 -15.25 -16.76 5.47
CA SER A 153 -14.06 -17.44 5.95
C SER A 153 -12.80 -16.59 5.76
N ASP A 154 -11.70 -16.99 6.40
CA ASP A 154 -10.40 -16.36 6.19
C ASP A 154 -9.92 -16.49 4.74
N ALA A 155 -10.24 -17.60 4.08
CA ALA A 155 -9.90 -17.80 2.68
C ALA A 155 -10.63 -16.77 1.79
N ASP A 156 -11.91 -16.52 2.07
CA ASP A 156 -12.68 -15.50 1.35
C ASP A 156 -12.08 -14.11 1.55
N PHE A 157 -11.66 -13.77 2.78
CA PHE A 157 -11.03 -12.49 3.08
C PHE A 157 -9.72 -12.31 2.29
N LEU A 158 -8.87 -13.35 2.27
CA LEU A 158 -7.59 -13.33 1.56
C LEU A 158 -7.76 -13.26 0.04
N ALA A 159 -8.83 -13.86 -0.50
CA ALA A 159 -9.15 -13.83 -1.92
C ALA A 159 -9.91 -12.55 -2.35
N ASN A 160 -10.27 -11.65 -1.42
CA ASN A 160 -11.10 -10.49 -1.69
C ASN A 160 -10.38 -9.17 -1.36
N PRO A 161 -9.61 -8.60 -2.31
CA PRO A 161 -8.92 -7.33 -2.12
C PRO A 161 -9.85 -6.19 -1.69
N SER A 162 -11.06 -6.11 -2.27
CA SER A 162 -12.03 -5.07 -1.92
C SER A 162 -12.46 -5.14 -0.45
N ALA A 163 -12.62 -6.34 0.10
CA ALA A 163 -12.93 -6.53 1.50
C ALA A 163 -11.77 -6.11 2.42
N GLN A 164 -10.52 -6.38 2.02
CA GLN A 164 -9.34 -5.95 2.79
C GLN A 164 -9.19 -4.43 2.82
N GLU A 165 -9.40 -3.76 1.69
CA GLU A 165 -9.37 -2.29 1.62
C GLU A 165 -10.47 -1.66 2.49
N ALA A 166 -11.68 -2.23 2.46
CA ALA A 166 -12.79 -1.77 3.28
C ALA A 166 -12.55 -2.03 4.79
N ALA A 167 -11.96 -3.17 5.15
CA ALA A 167 -11.59 -3.48 6.53
C ALA A 167 -10.50 -2.54 7.06
N LEU A 168 -9.48 -2.23 6.25
CA LEU A 168 -8.46 -1.25 6.61
C LEU A 168 -9.09 0.15 6.79
N ASN A 169 -9.98 0.57 5.88
CA ASN A 169 -10.70 1.84 6.01
C ASN A 169 -11.44 1.95 7.34
N ASP A 170 -12.20 0.92 7.72
CA ASP A 170 -12.94 0.90 8.97
C ASP A 170 -12.00 0.92 10.19
N TYR A 171 -10.88 0.20 10.12
CA TYR A 171 -9.87 0.20 11.19
C TYR A 171 -9.17 1.55 11.37
N LEU A 172 -8.81 2.21 10.27
CA LEU A 172 -8.19 3.54 10.32
C LEU A 172 -9.13 4.59 10.91
N ARG A 173 -10.42 4.53 10.57
CA ARG A 173 -11.44 5.41 11.17
C ARG A 173 -11.61 5.16 12.67
N ASP A 174 -11.64 3.90 13.08
CA ASP A 174 -11.71 3.55 14.51
C ASP A 174 -10.48 4.04 15.28
N ASN A 175 -9.29 3.81 14.73
CA ASN A 175 -8.04 4.32 15.31
C ASN A 175 -8.01 5.86 15.40
N GLU A 176 -8.44 6.57 14.36
CA GLU A 176 -8.55 8.03 14.38
C GLU A 176 -9.53 8.50 15.47
N SER A 177 -10.72 7.89 15.55
CA SER A 177 -11.73 8.21 16.57
C SER A 177 -11.17 8.03 17.98
N GLN A 178 -10.50 6.91 18.24
CA GLN A 178 -9.84 6.65 19.52
C GLN A 178 -8.73 7.67 19.80
N MET A 179 -7.86 7.97 18.83
CA MET A 179 -6.78 8.96 19.01
C MET A 179 -7.31 10.38 19.25
N ARG A 180 -8.47 10.74 18.69
CA ARG A 180 -9.16 12.00 18.99
C ARG A 180 -9.67 12.02 20.43
N ALA A 181 -10.33 10.94 20.87
CA ALA A 181 -10.81 10.81 22.25
C ALA A 181 -9.66 10.83 23.28
N LEU A 182 -8.51 10.25 22.93
CA LEU A 182 -7.30 10.25 23.76
C LEU A 182 -6.50 11.57 23.69
N GLY A 183 -6.95 12.56 22.91
CA GLY A 183 -6.27 13.85 22.72
C GLY A 183 -5.00 13.79 21.86
N VAL A 184 -4.59 12.61 21.39
CA VAL A 184 -3.39 12.41 20.56
C VAL A 184 -3.47 13.15 19.24
N TRP A 185 -4.66 13.15 18.61
CA TRP A 185 -4.86 13.78 17.30
C TRP A 185 -4.65 15.31 17.31
N SER A 186 -4.87 15.96 18.46
CA SER A 186 -4.66 17.41 18.61
C SER A 186 -3.18 17.82 18.51
N ARG A 187 -2.26 16.86 18.54
CA ARG A 187 -0.81 17.10 18.51
C ARG A 187 -0.22 17.16 17.10
N ILE A 188 -1.03 16.94 16.07
CA ILE A 188 -0.58 16.99 14.67
C ILE A 188 0.00 18.38 14.37
N GLY A 189 1.15 18.40 13.67
CA GLY A 189 1.92 19.61 13.37
C GLY A 189 2.99 19.93 14.42
N GLY A 190 2.99 19.25 15.57
CA GLY A 190 4.03 19.33 16.57
C GLY A 190 5.15 18.31 16.39
N SER A 191 6.02 18.21 17.40
CA SER A 191 7.06 17.19 17.52
C SER A 191 7.26 16.77 18.98
N VAL A 192 7.81 15.58 19.20
CA VAL A 192 8.34 15.15 20.51
C VAL A 192 9.83 14.86 20.41
N GLU A 193 10.52 14.86 21.54
CA GLU A 193 11.88 14.33 21.60
C GLU A 193 11.87 12.82 21.28
N GLY A 194 12.77 12.38 20.42
CA GLY A 194 12.92 10.96 20.10
C GLY A 194 13.47 10.17 21.28
N MET A 195 13.40 8.84 21.19
CA MET A 195 14.02 7.98 22.20
C MET A 195 15.54 7.92 22.08
N ARG A 196 16.07 8.06 20.86
CA ARG A 196 17.52 7.89 20.58
C ARG A 196 18.08 9.04 19.76
N ASP A 197 17.28 9.57 18.85
CA ASP A 197 17.66 10.58 17.89
C ASP A 197 16.80 11.83 18.04
N GLY A 198 17.10 12.85 17.24
CA GLY A 198 16.44 14.17 17.25
C GLY A 198 14.91 14.15 17.13
N PRO A 199 14.27 15.32 17.03
CA PRO A 199 12.82 15.44 17.15
C PRO A 199 12.06 14.51 16.20
N VAL A 200 10.98 13.90 16.71
CA VAL A 200 10.05 13.07 15.97
C VAL A 200 8.85 13.93 15.59
N PRO A 201 8.61 14.21 14.30
CA PRO A 201 7.44 14.97 13.88
C PRO A 201 6.16 14.16 14.14
N ILE A 202 5.10 14.85 14.57
CA ILE A 202 3.77 14.28 14.74
C ILE A 202 2.91 14.69 13.55
N THR A 203 2.71 13.76 12.63
CA THR A 203 1.84 13.95 11.46
C THR A 203 0.65 12.99 11.50
N ALA A 204 -0.43 13.31 10.79
CA ALA A 204 -1.58 12.41 10.67
C ALA A 204 -1.17 11.03 10.12
N SER A 205 -0.28 11.05 9.12
CA SER A 205 0.29 9.88 8.46
C SER A 205 1.06 8.97 9.42
N GLY A 206 1.97 9.57 10.20
CA GLY A 206 2.76 8.87 11.22
C GLY A 206 1.89 8.28 12.32
N LEU A 207 0.91 9.05 12.82
CA LEU A 207 -0.01 8.60 13.86
C LEU A 207 -0.86 7.41 13.38
N ALA A 208 -1.40 7.48 12.15
CA ALA A 208 -2.17 6.40 11.57
C ALA A 208 -1.33 5.11 11.41
N ALA A 209 -0.08 5.23 10.93
CA ALA A 209 0.81 4.10 10.77
C ALA A 209 1.25 3.48 12.12
N ALA A 210 1.51 4.33 13.13
CA ALA A 210 1.85 3.86 14.47
C ALA A 210 0.66 3.18 15.15
N ALA A 211 -0.54 3.77 15.06
CA ALA A 211 -1.77 3.21 15.62
C ALA A 211 -2.21 1.93 14.91
N HIS A 212 -1.99 1.83 13.59
CA HIS A 212 -2.22 0.58 12.85
C HIS A 212 -1.45 -0.59 13.47
N ARG A 213 -0.16 -0.37 13.77
CA ARG A 213 0.75 -1.41 14.26
C ARG A 213 0.60 -1.72 15.74
N GLU A 214 0.55 -0.70 16.60
CA GLU A 214 0.67 -0.85 18.05
C GLU A 214 -0.61 -0.44 18.83
N GLY A 215 -1.60 0.10 18.13
CA GLY A 215 -2.86 0.58 18.68
C GLY A 215 -2.81 2.02 19.23
N PRO A 216 -3.95 2.75 19.23
CA PRO A 216 -4.05 4.14 19.69
C PRO A 216 -3.51 4.38 21.12
N GLU A 217 -3.81 3.47 22.05
CA GLU A 217 -3.41 3.62 23.45
C GLU A 217 -1.89 3.50 23.63
N THR A 218 -1.22 2.65 22.86
CA THR A 218 0.25 2.56 22.89
C THR A 218 0.89 3.83 22.34
N VAL A 219 0.33 4.42 21.29
CA VAL A 219 0.78 5.72 20.75
C VAL A 219 0.64 6.81 21.82
N ARG A 220 -0.50 6.88 22.52
CA ARG A 220 -0.71 7.82 23.63
C ARG A 220 0.34 7.65 24.72
N ARG A 221 0.60 6.41 25.15
CA ARG A 221 1.61 6.10 26.19
C ARG A 221 3.03 6.49 25.74
N TYR A 222 3.39 6.24 24.49
CA TYR A 222 4.67 6.69 23.93
C TYR A 222 4.81 8.21 24.01
N LEU A 223 3.81 8.96 23.53
CA LEU A 223 3.86 10.42 23.53
C LEU A 223 3.91 11.00 24.95
N ALA A 224 3.11 10.47 25.88
CA ALA A 224 3.15 10.89 27.29
C ALA A 224 4.53 10.61 27.94
N HIS A 225 5.15 9.48 27.61
CA HIS A 225 6.49 9.15 28.07
C HIS A 225 7.55 10.13 27.54
N ARG A 226 7.39 10.60 26.30
CA ARG A 226 8.30 11.59 25.70
C ARG A 226 8.10 12.98 26.32
N ASP A 227 6.87 13.40 26.58
CA ASP A 227 6.58 14.70 27.23
C ASP A 227 7.22 14.83 28.61
N GLN A 228 7.28 13.72 29.35
CA GLN A 228 7.89 13.65 30.67
C GLN A 228 9.42 13.51 30.64
N ARG A 229 10.04 13.46 29.44
CA ARG A 229 11.47 13.21 29.23
C ARG A 229 12.00 12.03 30.04
N LEU A 230 11.17 11.00 30.19
CA LEU A 230 11.55 9.84 30.97
C LEU A 230 12.71 9.11 30.27
N PRO A 231 13.66 8.57 31.05
CA PRO A 231 14.75 7.78 30.49
C PRO A 231 14.18 6.59 29.70
N ILE A 232 14.91 6.14 28.69
CA ILE A 232 14.59 4.88 28.02
C ILE A 232 14.55 3.80 29.11
N PRO A 233 13.42 3.10 29.33
CA PRO A 233 13.38 2.07 30.35
C PRO A 233 14.50 1.03 30.10
N PRO A 234 15.03 0.35 31.14
CA PRO A 234 16.05 -0.67 30.93
C PRO A 234 15.55 -1.73 29.93
N SER A 235 16.40 -2.11 28.98
CA SER A 235 16.01 -3.05 27.93
C SER A 235 15.52 -4.35 28.55
N VAL A 236 14.33 -4.80 28.16
CA VAL A 236 14.02 -6.22 28.25
C VAL A 236 14.34 -6.78 26.89
N THR A 237 15.41 -7.58 26.82
CA THR A 237 15.66 -8.54 25.75
C THR A 237 14.47 -9.51 25.71
N GLY A 238 13.38 -9.12 25.05
CA GLY A 238 12.10 -9.85 25.03
C GLY A 238 10.89 -8.92 24.97
N ARG A 239 9.74 -9.45 24.51
CA ARG A 239 8.45 -8.72 24.39
C ARG A 239 8.22 -7.80 25.60
N GLY A 240 8.10 -6.49 25.34
CA GLY A 240 7.85 -5.46 26.36
C GLY A 240 7.50 -4.10 25.72
N ASP A 241 7.08 -3.11 26.52
CA ASP A 241 6.61 -1.81 26.01
C ASP A 241 7.67 -1.05 25.19
N LEU A 242 8.96 -1.30 25.42
CA LEU A 242 10.06 -0.69 24.63
C LEU A 242 10.13 -1.14 23.18
N SER A 243 9.85 -2.42 22.90
CA SER A 243 9.79 -2.85 21.50
C SER A 243 8.66 -2.11 20.78
N LYS A 244 7.53 -1.90 21.47
CA LYS A 244 6.37 -1.18 20.93
C LYS A 244 6.66 0.31 20.75
N PHE A 245 7.31 0.96 21.71
CA PHE A 245 7.69 2.38 21.57
C PHE A 245 8.67 2.60 20.42
N ASN A 246 9.61 1.67 20.20
CA ASN A 246 10.51 1.75 19.04
C ASN A 246 9.74 1.61 17.73
N GLN A 247 8.74 0.72 17.69
CA GLN A 247 7.85 0.58 16.53
C GLN A 247 6.98 1.83 16.31
N VAL A 248 6.42 2.43 17.37
CA VAL A 248 5.69 3.69 17.29
C VAL A 248 6.59 4.79 16.72
N GLU A 249 7.79 4.99 17.27
CA GLU A 249 8.71 6.01 16.79
C GLU A 249 9.13 5.77 15.33
N ALA A 250 9.48 4.53 14.98
CA ALA A 250 9.83 4.17 13.61
C ALA A 250 8.69 4.49 12.64
N ARG A 251 7.44 4.17 12.99
CA ARG A 251 6.27 4.49 12.18
C ARG A 251 6.05 6.00 12.07
N LEU A 252 6.18 6.75 13.17
CA LEU A 252 6.07 8.22 13.15
C LEU A 252 7.09 8.85 12.19
N ARG A 253 8.34 8.38 12.22
CA ARG A 253 9.41 8.89 11.35
C ARG A 253 9.22 8.45 9.90
N ASN A 254 9.04 7.16 9.64
CA ASN A 254 8.99 6.60 8.28
C ASN A 254 7.80 7.12 7.47
N PHE A 255 6.70 7.48 8.14
CA PHE A 255 5.49 7.99 7.48
C PHE A 255 5.34 9.51 7.59
N ALA A 256 6.31 10.23 8.18
CA ALA A 256 6.19 11.67 8.41
C ALA A 256 5.91 12.46 7.12
N ALA A 257 6.59 12.09 6.02
CA ALA A 257 6.48 12.75 4.72
C ALA A 257 5.44 12.12 3.78
N THR A 258 4.84 10.99 4.17
CA THR A 258 3.94 10.24 3.29
C THR A 258 2.56 10.91 3.27
N PRO A 259 2.03 11.27 2.09
CA PRO A 259 0.72 11.90 1.98
C PRO A 259 -0.39 11.09 2.67
N PHE A 260 -1.06 11.75 3.61
CA PHE A 260 -2.18 11.19 4.37
C PHE A 260 -3.26 12.27 4.47
N GLY A 261 -4.02 12.43 3.39
CA GLY A 261 -5.11 13.38 3.27
C GLY A 261 -6.06 12.97 2.14
N GLY A 262 -7.37 13.18 2.32
CA GLY A 262 -8.38 12.87 1.29
C GLY A 262 -9.69 12.22 1.74
N GLY A 263 -9.96 12.03 3.04
CA GLY A 263 -11.31 11.62 3.49
C GLY A 263 -11.39 10.40 4.41
N LEU A 264 -10.88 10.53 5.65
CA LEU A 264 -11.40 9.69 6.75
C LEU A 264 -12.59 10.36 7.45
N SER A 265 -12.86 11.64 7.17
CA SER A 265 -13.95 12.40 7.76
C SER A 265 -15.19 12.42 6.86
N ARG A 266 -16.25 11.82 7.44
CA ARG A 266 -17.66 11.62 7.00
C ARG A 266 -17.92 10.41 6.11
#